data_AF-A0A392N0H7-F1
#
_entry.id   AF-A0A392N0H7-F1
#
_cell.length_a   1.000
_cell.length_b   1.000
_cell.length_c   1.000
_cell.angle_alpha   90.00
_cell.angle_beta   90.00
_cell.angle_gamma   90.00
#
_symmetry.space_group_name_H-M   'P 1'
#
loop_
_entity.id
_entity.type
_entity.pdbx_description
1 polymer ?
#
loop_
_entity_poly.entity_id
_entity_poly.type
_entity_poly.pdbx_seq_one_letter_code
_entity_poly.pdbx_strand_id
1 'polypeptide(L)'
;MLSPLGKACARMDLTAIHDILLKTGYKDEEGAENELSFQEWTQQVQDILNTKKFGDIAFRDKDFKNAIEYYSKLVVMMSVPSATVFARRAFSYLMNDQAELALRDAMQAQVCIPDWPTAFYLQALALSKLGMETDAQDMLNDGAAFEAK
;
A
#
# COMPACT_ATOMS: atom_id res chain seq x y z
N MET A 1 -11.48 -19.94 0.95
CA MET A 1 -12.03 -19.28 -0.26
C MET A 1 -11.37 -17.91 -0.34
N LEU A 2 -10.75 -17.53 -1.47
CA LEU A 2 -10.06 -16.23 -1.58
C LEU A 2 -11.06 -15.06 -1.54
N SER A 3 -10.69 -13.98 -0.87
CA SER A 3 -11.42 -12.70 -0.90
C SER A 3 -11.42 -12.08 -2.31
N PRO A 4 -12.18 -11.00 -2.54
CA PRO A 4 -12.08 -10.24 -3.79
C PRO A 4 -10.65 -9.79 -4.11
N LEU A 5 -9.88 -9.35 -3.10
CA LEU A 5 -8.49 -8.92 -3.30
C LEU A 5 -7.59 -10.11 -3.63
N GLY A 6 -7.67 -11.20 -2.86
CA GLY A 6 -6.89 -12.41 -3.13
C GLY A 6 -7.16 -13.00 -4.51
N LYS A 7 -8.43 -12.99 -4.96
CA LYS A 7 -8.81 -13.42 -6.33
C LYS A 7 -8.21 -12.50 -7.40
N ALA A 8 -8.22 -11.19 -7.17
CA ALA A 8 -7.65 -10.22 -8.10
C ALA A 8 -6.12 -10.39 -8.19
N CYS A 9 -5.45 -10.59 -7.06
CA CYS A 9 -4.00 -10.85 -7.01
C CYS A 9 -3.62 -12.16 -7.70
N ALA A 10 -4.34 -13.25 -7.45
CA ALA A 10 -4.09 -14.54 -8.11
C ALA A 10 -4.27 -14.48 -9.65
N ARG A 11 -5.07 -13.53 -10.15
CA ARG A 11 -5.29 -13.31 -11.59
C ARG A 11 -4.45 -12.18 -12.17
N MET A 12 -3.67 -11.49 -11.33
CA MET A 12 -2.99 -10.24 -11.67
C MET A 12 -3.93 -9.18 -12.27
N ASP A 13 -5.18 -9.11 -11.79
CA ASP A 13 -6.14 -8.10 -12.21
C ASP A 13 -5.82 -6.75 -11.53
N LEU A 14 -4.84 -6.05 -12.11
CA LEU A 14 -4.32 -4.79 -11.56
C LEU A 14 -5.42 -3.71 -11.46
N THR A 15 -6.45 -3.75 -12.31
CA THR A 15 -7.57 -2.80 -12.22
C THR A 15 -8.42 -3.07 -11.00
N ALA A 16 -8.81 -4.33 -10.77
CA ALA A 16 -9.57 -4.69 -9.58
C ALA A 16 -8.77 -4.45 -8.29
N ILE A 17 -7.47 -4.74 -8.29
CA ILE A 17 -6.58 -4.46 -7.16
C ILE A 17 -6.56 -2.96 -6.85
N HIS A 18 -6.35 -2.12 -7.86
CA HIS A 18 -6.33 -0.66 -7.71
C HIS A 18 -7.65 -0.14 -7.10
N ASP A 19 -8.80 -0.58 -7.62
CA ASP A 19 -10.11 -0.19 -7.11
C ASP A 19 -10.32 -0.62 -5.65
N ILE A 20 -9.83 -1.80 -5.27
CA ILE A 20 -9.89 -2.29 -3.89
C ILE A 20 -8.99 -1.46 -2.98
N LEU A 21 -7.76 -1.15 -3.39
CA LEU A 21 -6.82 -0.33 -2.62
C LEU A 21 -7.30 1.12 -2.45
N LEU A 22 -8.06 1.65 -3.41
CA LEU A 22 -8.72 2.95 -3.29
C LEU A 22 -9.86 2.95 -2.27
N LYS A 23 -10.68 1.89 -2.29
CA LYS A 23 -11.81 1.74 -1.34
C LYS A 23 -11.34 1.38 0.06
N THR A 24 -10.17 0.75 0.17
CA THR A 24 -9.51 0.50 1.43
C THR A 24 -8.97 1.83 1.94
N GLY A 25 -9.56 2.34 3.02
CA GLY A 25 -9.09 3.53 3.72
C GLY A 25 -7.68 3.33 4.31
N TYR A 26 -7.17 4.35 4.99
CA TYR A 26 -5.91 4.23 5.71
C TYR A 26 -6.09 3.27 6.89
N LYS A 27 -5.48 2.08 6.78
CA LYS A 27 -5.53 1.06 7.84
C LYS A 27 -4.85 1.52 9.13
N ASP A 28 -3.86 2.38 8.99
CA ASP A 28 -3.10 2.94 10.10
C ASP A 28 -3.91 3.98 10.91
N GLU A 29 -5.07 4.43 10.40
CA GLU A 29 -5.93 5.43 11.06
C GLU A 29 -7.17 4.78 11.74
N GLU A 30 -7.42 3.48 11.55
CA GLU A 30 -8.50 2.74 12.24
C GLU A 30 -8.22 2.69 13.75
N GLY A 31 -8.90 3.55 14.53
CA GLY A 31 -8.75 3.66 15.99
C GLY A 31 -7.96 4.87 16.48
N ALA A 32 -7.42 5.70 15.58
CA ALA A 32 -6.68 6.93 15.92
C ALA A 32 -7.55 8.20 15.94
N GLU A 33 -8.89 8.07 15.92
CA GLU A 33 -9.84 9.17 15.73
C GLU A 33 -9.84 10.26 16.83
N ASN A 34 -8.96 10.20 17.85
CA ASN A 34 -9.16 10.98 19.07
C ASN A 34 -8.01 11.85 19.59
N GLU A 35 -6.96 12.16 18.82
CA GLU A 35 -5.96 13.13 19.28
C GLU A 35 -5.55 14.15 18.20
N LEU A 36 -6.54 14.92 17.73
CA LEU A 36 -6.29 16.19 17.04
C LEU A 36 -5.79 17.22 18.08
N SER A 37 -4.47 17.30 18.25
CA SER A 37 -3.83 18.21 19.20
C SER A 37 -3.42 19.54 18.56
N PHE A 38 -3.18 20.56 19.37
CA PHE A 38 -2.81 21.92 18.96
C PHE A 38 -1.61 22.01 17.99
N GLN A 39 -0.83 20.94 17.81
CA GLN A 39 0.31 20.86 16.88
C GLN A 39 -0.06 20.83 15.39
N GLU A 40 -1.34 20.60 15.05
CA GLU A 40 -1.82 20.46 13.67
C GLU A 40 -1.82 21.74 12.84
N TRP A 41 -1.65 22.89 13.48
CA TRP A 41 -1.61 24.20 12.83
C TRP A 41 -0.21 24.62 12.40
N THR A 42 0.79 23.75 12.56
CA THR A 42 2.14 24.02 12.09
C THR A 42 2.26 23.83 10.57
N GLN A 43 3.13 24.60 9.93
CA GLN A 43 3.41 24.48 8.49
C GLN A 43 3.78 23.04 8.10
N GLN A 44 4.54 22.35 8.96
CA GLN A 44 4.94 20.97 8.74
C GLN A 44 3.75 20.01 8.65
N VAL A 45 2.75 20.14 9.54
CA VAL A 45 1.56 19.27 9.48
C VAL A 45 0.74 19.56 8.22
N GLN A 46 0.60 20.84 7.85
CA GLN A 46 -0.06 21.21 6.59
C GLN A 46 0.67 20.62 5.37
N ASP A 47 2.00 20.63 5.36
CA ASP A 47 2.79 20.05 4.28
C ASP A 47 2.62 18.54 4.18
N ILE A 48 2.56 17.83 5.31
CA ILE A 48 2.26 16.39 5.38
C ILE A 48 0.87 16.10 4.82
N LEU A 49 -0.16 16.81 5.29
CA LEU A 49 -1.54 16.61 4.86
C LEU A 49 -1.73 16.91 3.37
N ASN A 50 -1.11 17.98 2.87
CA ASN A 50 -1.15 18.32 1.45
C ASN A 50 -0.41 17.27 0.60
N THR A 51 0.77 16.81 1.04
CA THR A 51 1.54 15.77 0.34
C THR A 51 0.76 14.46 0.27
N LYS A 52 0.14 14.03 1.38
CA LYS A 52 -0.78 12.88 1.44
C LYS A 52 -1.92 13.04 0.43
N LYS A 53 -2.62 14.18 0.48
CA LYS A 53 -3.74 14.49 -0.42
C LYS A 53 -3.33 14.43 -1.90
N PHE A 54 -2.19 15.01 -2.28
CA PHE A 54 -1.72 14.97 -3.67
C PHE A 54 -1.31 13.57 -4.10
N GLY A 55 -0.68 12.79 -3.23
CA GLY A 55 -0.39 11.37 -3.49
C GLY A 55 -1.65 10.54 -3.71
N ASP A 56 -2.66 10.73 -2.86
CA ASP A 56 -3.95 10.03 -2.96
C ASP A 56 -4.71 10.41 -4.25
N ILE A 57 -4.69 11.70 -4.64
CA ILE A 57 -5.27 12.18 -5.90
C ILE A 57 -4.56 11.53 -7.10
N ALA A 58 -3.23 11.57 -7.14
CA ALA A 58 -2.46 10.98 -8.22
C ALA A 58 -2.70 9.47 -8.33
N PHE A 59 -2.73 8.77 -7.19
CA PHE A 59 -3.03 7.34 -7.13
C PHE A 59 -4.42 7.03 -7.67
N ARG A 60 -5.44 7.79 -7.26
CA ARG A 60 -6.83 7.64 -7.77
C ARG A 60 -6.91 7.86 -9.27
N ASP A 61 -6.22 8.87 -9.77
CA ASP A 61 -6.26 9.26 -11.18
C ASP A 61 -5.33 8.38 -12.05
N LYS A 62 -4.76 7.30 -11.47
CA LYS A 62 -3.83 6.35 -12.10
C LYS A 62 -2.54 7.00 -12.62
N ASP A 63 -2.20 8.17 -12.09
CA ASP A 63 -0.91 8.82 -12.31
C ASP A 63 0.12 8.26 -11.33
N PHE A 64 0.52 7.01 -11.59
CA PHE A 64 1.37 6.25 -10.69
C PHE A 64 2.77 6.85 -10.54
N LYS A 65 3.26 7.61 -11.53
CA LYS A 65 4.54 8.31 -11.42
C LYS A 65 4.48 9.43 -10.37
N ASN A 66 3.47 10.30 -10.47
CA ASN A 66 3.29 11.34 -9.45
C ASN A 66 2.91 10.75 -8.09
N ALA A 67 2.13 9.68 -8.06
CA ALA A 67 1.83 8.97 -6.81
C ALA A 67 3.11 8.50 -6.10
N ILE A 68 4.06 7.90 -6.82
CA ILE A 68 5.38 7.52 -6.28
C ILE A 68 6.12 8.72 -5.72
N GLU A 69 6.15 9.85 -6.44
CA GLU A 69 6.87 11.04 -5.98
C GLU A 69 6.29 11.59 -4.66
N TYR A 70 4.97 11.75 -4.59
CA TYR A 70 4.31 12.27 -3.39
C TYR A 70 4.42 11.30 -2.22
N TYR A 71 4.16 10.02 -2.41
CA TYR A 71 4.31 9.03 -1.33
C TYR A 71 5.77 8.92 -0.87
N SER A 72 6.75 9.12 -1.75
CA SER A 72 8.16 9.14 -1.35
C SER A 72 8.53 10.34 -0.49
N LYS A 73 8.02 11.53 -0.82
CA LYS A 73 8.14 12.70 0.06
C LYS A 73 7.46 12.43 1.40
N LEU A 74 6.25 11.88 1.37
CA LEU A 74 5.45 11.60 2.57
C LEU A 74 6.17 10.63 3.53
N VAL A 75 6.76 9.53 3.01
CA VAL A 75 7.53 8.57 3.82
C VAL A 75 8.70 9.21 4.55
N VAL A 76 9.33 10.24 3.98
CA VAL A 76 10.44 10.97 4.64
C VAL A 76 9.91 11.97 5.68
N MET A 77 8.72 12.52 5.46
CA MET A 77 8.13 13.55 6.33
C MET A 77 7.42 12.97 7.57
N MET A 78 6.84 11.78 7.47
CA MET A 78 6.09 11.16 8.57
C MET A 78 7.02 10.58 9.64
N SER A 79 6.72 10.86 10.91
CA SER A 79 7.45 10.26 12.04
C SER A 79 7.05 8.80 12.29
N VAL A 80 5.78 8.47 12.03
CA VAL A 80 5.23 7.13 12.12
C VAL A 80 5.00 6.61 10.70
N PRO A 81 5.63 5.50 10.29
CA PRO A 81 5.39 4.94 8.97
C PRO A 81 3.94 4.46 8.81
N SER A 82 3.40 4.57 7.59
CA SER A 82 2.04 4.13 7.27
C SER A 82 2.08 2.95 6.31
N ALA A 83 1.47 1.83 6.70
CA ALA A 83 1.31 0.64 5.87
C ALA A 83 0.56 0.99 4.57
N THR A 84 -0.46 1.84 4.66
CA THR A 84 -1.28 2.24 3.51
C THR A 84 -0.47 3.00 2.47
N VAL A 85 0.41 3.92 2.91
CA VAL A 85 1.30 4.67 2.01
C VAL A 85 2.26 3.72 1.30
N PHE A 86 2.88 2.79 2.03
CA PHE A 86 3.75 1.79 1.41
C PHE A 86 3.00 0.88 0.45
N ALA A 87 1.80 0.42 0.79
CA ALA A 87 1.00 -0.43 -0.08
C ALA A 87 0.61 0.27 -1.39
N ARG A 88 0.16 1.53 -1.32
CA ARG A 88 -0.20 2.31 -2.52
C ARG A 88 1.03 2.66 -3.36
N ARG A 89 2.17 2.94 -2.73
CA ARG A 89 3.44 3.18 -3.45
C ARG A 89 4.00 1.90 -4.07
N ALA A 90 3.91 0.76 -3.39
CA ALA A 90 4.24 -0.56 -3.93
C ALA A 90 3.43 -0.87 -5.19
N PHE A 91 2.10 -0.69 -5.13
CA PHE A 91 1.25 -0.86 -6.30
C PHE A 91 1.62 0.09 -7.43
N SER A 92 1.93 1.35 -7.12
CA SER A 92 2.37 2.33 -8.11
C SER A 92 3.69 1.93 -8.78
N TYR A 93 4.62 1.34 -8.03
CA TYR A 93 5.85 0.75 -8.57
C TYR A 93 5.56 -0.44 -9.50
N LEU A 94 4.62 -1.33 -9.14
CA LEU A 94 4.19 -2.43 -10.03
C LEU A 94 3.64 -1.90 -11.36
N MET A 95 2.89 -0.79 -11.32
CA MET A 95 2.32 -0.16 -12.51
C MET A 95 3.36 0.54 -13.40
N ASN A 96 4.57 0.77 -12.88
CA ASN A 96 5.70 1.35 -13.61
C ASN A 96 6.82 0.33 -13.85
N ASP A 97 6.53 -0.97 -13.74
CA ASP A 97 7.49 -2.08 -13.94
C ASP A 97 8.72 -2.04 -13.01
N GLN A 98 8.56 -1.52 -11.79
CA GLN A 98 9.62 -1.43 -10.77
C GLN A 98 9.39 -2.46 -9.66
N ALA A 99 9.37 -3.75 -10.02
CA ALA A 99 8.92 -4.83 -9.13
C ALA A 99 9.79 -5.01 -7.86
N GLU A 100 11.10 -4.79 -7.92
CA GLU A 100 11.97 -4.88 -6.74
C GLU A 100 11.66 -3.79 -5.71
N LEU A 101 11.34 -2.58 -6.17
CA LEU A 101 10.92 -1.49 -5.29
C LEU A 101 9.54 -1.77 -4.71
N ALA A 102 8.64 -2.34 -5.51
CA ALA A 102 7.32 -2.77 -5.04
C ALA A 102 7.42 -3.82 -3.94
N LEU A 103 8.29 -4.82 -4.09
CA LEU A 103 8.50 -5.85 -3.08
C LEU A 103 8.99 -5.24 -1.76
N ARG A 104 9.98 -4.34 -1.82
CA ARG A 104 10.51 -3.66 -0.63
C ARG A 104 9.42 -2.90 0.12
N ASP A 105 8.61 -2.13 -0.60
CA ASP A 105 7.50 -1.39 0.02
C ASP A 105 6.42 -2.32 0.57
N ALA A 106 6.08 -3.41 -0.11
CA ALA A 106 5.12 -4.39 0.39
C ALA A 106 5.61 -5.08 1.68
N MET A 107 6.91 -5.34 1.80
CA MET A 107 7.52 -5.82 3.04
C MET A 107 7.50 -4.74 4.15
N GLN A 108 7.74 -3.47 3.82
CA GLN A 108 7.60 -2.38 4.80
C GLN A 108 6.15 -2.22 5.29
N ALA A 109 5.16 -2.40 4.41
CA ALA A 109 3.75 -2.40 4.79
C ALA A 109 3.44 -3.52 5.80
N GLN A 110 4.02 -4.71 5.60
CA GLN A 110 3.92 -5.82 6.56
C GLN A 110 4.60 -5.49 7.89
N VAL A 111 5.77 -4.83 7.88
CA VAL A 111 6.43 -4.40 9.13
C VAL A 111 5.54 -3.43 9.93
N CYS A 112 4.80 -2.56 9.23
CA CYS A 112 3.87 -1.62 9.87
C CYS A 112 2.65 -2.33 10.47
N ILE A 113 2.04 -3.27 9.72
CA ILE A 113 0.90 -4.07 10.19
C ILE A 113 1.17 -5.56 9.85
N PRO A 114 1.70 -6.35 10.80
CA PRO A 114 2.17 -7.72 10.55
C PRO A 114 1.13 -8.71 10.04
N ASP A 115 -0.14 -8.52 10.39
CA ASP A 115 -1.25 -9.38 10.03
C ASP A 115 -2.14 -8.80 8.93
N TRP A 116 -1.70 -7.73 8.24
CA TRP A 116 -2.49 -7.12 7.18
C TRP A 116 -2.41 -7.91 5.88
N PRO A 117 -3.50 -8.56 5.42
CA PRO A 117 -3.43 -9.45 4.25
C PRO A 117 -2.99 -8.77 2.96
N THR A 118 -3.33 -7.49 2.79
CA THR A 118 -2.96 -6.71 1.62
C THR A 118 -1.44 -6.62 1.43
N ALA A 119 -0.66 -6.59 2.52
CA ALA A 119 0.79 -6.55 2.42
C ALA A 119 1.34 -7.83 1.76
N PHE A 120 0.86 -9.00 2.20
CA PHE A 120 1.23 -10.30 1.61
C PHE A 120 0.81 -10.40 0.14
N TYR A 121 -0.41 -9.97 -0.18
CA TYR A 121 -0.89 -9.96 -1.56
C TYR A 121 -0.07 -9.05 -2.49
N LEU A 122 0.43 -7.91 -2.00
CA LEU A 122 1.32 -7.06 -2.77
C LEU A 122 2.72 -7.67 -2.94
N GLN A 123 3.23 -8.38 -1.93
CA GLN A 123 4.48 -9.15 -2.05
C GLN A 123 4.33 -10.24 -3.12
N ALA A 124 3.20 -10.96 -3.13
CA ALA A 124 2.91 -11.96 -4.15
C ALA A 124 2.92 -11.39 -5.58
N LEU A 125 2.30 -10.22 -5.78
CA LEU A 125 2.31 -9.54 -7.08
C LEU A 125 3.72 -9.15 -7.53
N ALA A 126 4.53 -8.62 -6.62
CA ALA A 126 5.90 -8.23 -6.91
C ALA A 126 6.78 -9.44 -7.23
N LEU A 127 6.69 -10.50 -6.42
CA LEU A 127 7.43 -11.76 -6.65
C LEU A 127 7.02 -12.42 -7.96
N SER A 128 5.73 -12.41 -8.31
CA SER A 128 5.26 -12.91 -9.61
C SER A 128 5.84 -12.12 -10.78
N LYS A 129 5.92 -10.79 -10.68
CA LYS A 129 6.58 -9.94 -11.68
C LYS A 129 8.09 -10.17 -11.79
N LEU A 130 8.73 -10.66 -10.72
CA LEU A 130 10.16 -11.01 -10.67
C LEU A 130 10.45 -12.45 -11.15
N GLY A 131 9.43 -13.23 -11.50
CA GLY A 131 9.60 -14.65 -11.90
C GLY A 131 9.94 -15.57 -10.72
N MET A 132 9.47 -15.23 -9.52
CA MET A 132 9.62 -16.01 -8.30
C MET A 132 8.29 -16.66 -7.93
N GLU A 133 7.79 -17.57 -8.78
CA GLU A 133 6.41 -18.08 -8.71
C GLU A 133 6.10 -18.84 -7.43
N THR A 134 7.07 -19.62 -6.91
CA THR A 134 6.89 -20.36 -5.66
C THR A 134 6.67 -19.39 -4.49
N ASP A 135 7.55 -18.40 -4.34
CA ASP A 135 7.45 -17.42 -3.26
C ASP A 135 6.18 -16.56 -3.41
N ALA A 136 5.79 -16.24 -4.65
CA ALA A 136 4.54 -15.53 -4.93
C ALA A 136 3.32 -16.34 -4.47
N GLN A 137 3.32 -17.66 -4.73
CA GLN A 137 2.23 -18.54 -4.32
C GLN A 137 2.17 -18.70 -2.79
N ASP A 138 3.31 -18.76 -2.12
CA ASP A 138 3.40 -18.79 -0.66
C ASP A 138 2.81 -17.51 -0.05
N MET A 139 3.16 -16.34 -0.59
CA MET A 139 2.59 -15.05 -0.14
C MET A 139 1.09 -14.92 -0.42
N LEU A 140 0.57 -15.49 -1.51
CA LEU A 140 -0.88 -15.59 -1.74
C LEU A 140 -1.58 -16.45 -0.67
N ASN A 141 -0.95 -17.55 -0.27
CA ASN A 141 -1.49 -18.45 0.75
C ASN A 141 -1.49 -17.79 2.14
N ASP A 142 -0.40 -17.10 2.48
CA ASP A 142 -0.28 -16.36 3.75
C ASP A 142 -1.33 -15.24 3.83
N GLY A 143 -1.48 -14.44 2.77
CA GLY A 143 -2.52 -13.40 2.70
C GLY A 143 -3.93 -13.99 2.90
N ALA A 144 -4.22 -15.13 2.26
CA ALA A 144 -5.50 -15.81 2.42
C ALA A 144 -5.72 -16.36 3.84
N ALA A 145 -4.66 -16.81 4.51
CA ALA A 145 -4.71 -17.29 5.88
C ALA A 145 -5.00 -16.15 6.88
N PHE A 146 -4.38 -14.98 6.69
CA PHE A 146 -4.65 -13.80 7.54
C PHE A 146 -6.06 -13.22 7.34
N GLU A 147 -6.65 -13.31 6.14
CA GLU A 147 -8.06 -12.91 5.93
C GLU A 147 -9.08 -13.83 6.60
N ALA A 148 -8.72 -15.09 6.83
CA ALA A 148 -9.61 -16.10 7.40
C ALA A 148 -9.63 -16.09 8.94
N LYS A 149 -8.78 -15.29 9.57
CA LYS A 149 -8.65 -15.15 11.02
C LYS A 149 -9.61 -14.08 11.55
#